data_AF-A0A944V4Z0-F1
#
_entry.id   AF-A0A944V4Z0-F1
#
_cell.length_a   1.000
_cell.length_b   1.000
_cell.length_c   1.000
_cell.angle_alpha   90.00
_cell.angle_beta   90.00
_cell.angle_gamma   90.00
#
_symmetry.space_group_name_H-M   'P 1'
#
loop_
_entity.id
_entity.type
_entity.pdbx_description
1 polymer ?
#
loop_
_entity_poly.entity_id
_entity_poly.type
_entity_poly.pdbx_seq_one_letter_code
_entity_poly.pdbx_strand_id
1 'polypeptide(L)'
;MNLFKKIFSPKQSWGQHSFTNIVASGERIVVFCSDDSNQTSLVLSHILSWKDHFKQISVILPNNDYAFFKRIDEDETTTYFNITNDIKPFHNSVIFNFSSLKKIRKVLNHCKSSTILDINNPANLQFLPTPTDPVFLLKKFADFFDFAWERHQFNIEISNSELVVARHQFIKNRFKNFVLDLSSNISAKKIEKIVHIIKHEFSANVYFTSKAIHDKDFINIEEIHIVNLFELFALAKVSDLLITDRLEIAGAFADLDIDQVFLGSNIDNRQIKCVEKNNIANLGNIIQNIINK
;
A
#
# COMPACT_ATOMS: atom_id res chain seq x y z
N MET A 1 -60.53 16.44 -13.39
CA MET A 1 -60.30 15.10 -13.99
C MET A 1 -58.84 14.83 -14.41
N ASN A 2 -57.82 15.51 -13.84
CA ASN A 2 -56.42 15.35 -14.29
C ASN A 2 -55.48 14.64 -13.28
N LEU A 3 -55.94 14.27 -12.08
CA LEU A 3 -55.08 13.55 -11.12
C LEU A 3 -54.98 12.03 -11.41
N PHE A 4 -56.04 11.39 -11.90
CA PHE A 4 -56.05 9.93 -12.10
C PHE A 4 -55.29 9.45 -13.35
N LYS A 5 -55.01 10.33 -14.33
CA LYS A 5 -54.21 9.96 -15.52
C LYS A 5 -52.72 9.76 -15.23
N LYS A 6 -52.18 10.25 -14.11
CA LYS A 6 -50.77 10.04 -13.74
C LYS A 6 -50.50 8.67 -13.11
N ILE A 7 -51.51 8.05 -12.49
CA ILE A 7 -51.37 6.75 -11.81
C ILE A 7 -51.29 5.59 -12.81
N PHE A 8 -51.84 5.77 -14.01
CA PHE A 8 -51.80 4.80 -15.11
C PHE A 8 -51.05 5.36 -16.34
N SER A 9 -49.98 6.11 -16.09
CA SER A 9 -48.97 6.29 -17.13
C SER A 9 -48.53 4.89 -17.57
N PRO A 10 -48.55 4.54 -18.88
CA PRO A 10 -48.04 3.26 -19.33
C PRO A 10 -46.66 3.10 -18.70
N LYS A 11 -46.41 1.99 -18.00
CA LYS A 11 -45.03 1.57 -17.71
C LYS A 11 -44.33 1.69 -19.06
N GLN A 12 -43.36 2.60 -19.17
CA GLN A 12 -42.48 2.65 -20.34
C GLN A 12 -42.11 1.19 -20.60
N SER A 13 -42.56 0.66 -21.74
CA SER A 13 -42.22 -0.68 -22.15
C SER A 13 -40.70 -0.73 -22.05
N TRP A 14 -40.17 -1.46 -21.08
CA TRP A 14 -38.74 -1.65 -20.97
C TRP A 14 -38.37 -2.27 -22.31
N GLY A 15 -37.65 -1.50 -23.14
CA GLY A 15 -37.18 -2.01 -24.40
C GLY A 15 -36.48 -3.34 -24.11
N GLN A 16 -36.79 -4.36 -24.89
CA GLN A 16 -36.14 -5.65 -24.78
C GLN A 16 -34.69 -5.46 -25.22
N HIS A 17 -33.86 -4.98 -24.29
CA HIS A 17 -32.44 -4.80 -24.51
C HIS A 17 -31.80 -6.16 -24.35
N SER A 18 -31.36 -6.73 -25.46
CA SER A 18 -30.50 -7.90 -25.42
C SER A 18 -29.20 -7.48 -24.75
N PHE A 19 -28.98 -7.95 -23.53
CA PHE A 19 -27.74 -7.77 -22.78
C PHE A 19 -26.51 -8.14 -23.62
N THR A 20 -26.65 -9.19 -24.44
CA THR A 20 -25.66 -9.62 -25.42
C THR A 20 -25.31 -8.53 -26.42
N ASN A 21 -26.27 -7.69 -26.84
CA ASN A 21 -26.01 -6.63 -27.81
C ASN A 21 -25.15 -5.50 -27.23
N ILE A 22 -25.30 -5.17 -25.94
CA ILE A 22 -24.48 -4.13 -25.28
C ILE A 22 -23.03 -4.60 -25.16
N VAL A 23 -22.83 -5.87 -24.84
CA VAL A 23 -21.49 -6.46 -24.74
C VAL A 23 -20.88 -6.62 -26.13
N ALA A 24 -21.63 -7.15 -27.10
CA ALA A 24 -21.18 -7.36 -28.47
C ALA A 24 -20.90 -6.05 -29.23
N SER A 25 -21.63 -4.96 -28.94
CA SER A 25 -21.36 -3.68 -29.58
C SER A 25 -20.04 -3.05 -29.13
N GLY A 26 -19.49 -3.47 -27.98
CA GLY A 26 -18.18 -3.02 -27.50
C GLY A 26 -18.11 -1.50 -27.27
N GLU A 27 -19.22 -0.82 -26.98
CA GLU A 27 -19.23 0.65 -26.95
C GLU A 27 -18.51 1.20 -25.71
N ARG A 28 -18.86 0.69 -24.52
CA ARG A 28 -18.27 1.17 -23.27
C ARG A 28 -18.32 0.12 -22.17
N ILE A 29 -17.21 -0.03 -21.48
CA ILE A 29 -17.13 -0.69 -20.18
C ILE A 29 -16.85 0.37 -19.10
N VAL A 30 -17.48 0.21 -17.94
CA VAL A 30 -17.35 1.09 -16.78
C VAL A 30 -17.03 0.23 -15.57
N VAL A 31 -16.02 0.61 -14.81
CA VAL A 31 -15.52 -0.17 -13.67
C VAL A 31 -15.47 0.72 -12.44
N PHE A 32 -16.30 0.41 -11.45
CA PHE A 32 -16.18 0.98 -10.10
C PHE A 32 -15.27 0.08 -9.28
N CYS A 33 -14.04 0.51 -9.04
CA CYS A 33 -13.03 -0.29 -8.35
C CYS A 33 -13.30 -0.43 -6.85
N SER A 34 -12.68 -1.45 -6.26
CA SER A 34 -12.67 -1.68 -4.81
C SER A 34 -11.83 -0.60 -4.11
N ASP A 35 -12.02 -0.45 -2.80
CA ASP A 35 -11.13 0.35 -1.95
C ASP A 35 -9.79 -0.38 -1.66
N ASP A 36 -9.69 -1.68 -1.99
CA ASP A 36 -8.47 -2.48 -1.92
C ASP A 36 -7.64 -2.35 -3.21
N SER A 37 -6.47 -1.73 -3.11
CA SER A 37 -5.56 -1.47 -4.23
C SER A 37 -5.04 -2.75 -4.92
N ASN A 38 -4.87 -3.86 -4.20
CA ASN A 38 -4.43 -5.12 -4.80
C ASN A 38 -5.54 -5.70 -5.68
N GLN A 39 -6.78 -5.70 -5.17
CA GLN A 39 -7.96 -6.10 -5.94
C GLN A 39 -8.16 -5.20 -7.16
N THR A 40 -8.02 -3.88 -6.99
CA THR A 40 -8.07 -2.91 -8.09
C THR A 40 -7.05 -3.24 -9.17
N SER A 41 -5.78 -3.45 -8.82
CA SER A 41 -4.72 -3.81 -9.77
C SER A 41 -5.04 -5.10 -10.53
N LEU A 42 -5.49 -6.14 -9.83
CA LEU A 42 -5.85 -7.42 -10.45
C LEU A 42 -7.03 -7.27 -11.42
N VAL A 43 -8.11 -6.60 -11.00
CA VAL A 43 -9.28 -6.30 -11.83
C VAL A 43 -8.87 -5.55 -13.09
N LEU A 44 -8.09 -4.48 -12.94
CA LEU A 44 -7.67 -3.65 -14.06
C LEU A 44 -6.74 -4.40 -15.01
N SER A 45 -5.83 -5.25 -14.52
CA SER A 45 -4.97 -6.05 -15.38
C SER A 45 -5.77 -6.92 -16.35
N HIS A 46 -6.92 -7.42 -15.92
CA HIS A 46 -7.80 -8.22 -16.77
C HIS A 46 -8.65 -7.33 -17.69
N ILE A 47 -9.27 -6.27 -17.17
CA ILE A 47 -10.14 -5.40 -17.98
C ILE A 47 -9.38 -4.70 -19.10
N LEU A 48 -8.15 -4.24 -18.83
CA LEU A 48 -7.32 -3.58 -19.85
C LEU A 48 -6.86 -4.53 -20.96
N SER A 49 -6.89 -5.85 -20.74
CA SER A 49 -6.67 -6.81 -21.83
C SER A 49 -7.81 -6.82 -22.85
N TRP A 50 -8.98 -6.25 -22.52
CA TRP A 50 -10.14 -6.14 -23.41
C TRP A 50 -10.23 -4.81 -24.15
N LYS A 51 -9.16 -4.01 -24.15
CA LYS A 51 -9.15 -2.68 -24.77
C LYS A 51 -9.44 -2.69 -26.28
N ASP A 52 -9.08 -3.75 -26.98
CA ASP A 52 -9.36 -3.88 -28.41
C ASP A 52 -10.83 -4.25 -28.69
N HIS A 53 -11.56 -4.73 -27.68
CA HIS A 53 -12.99 -5.03 -27.77
C HIS A 53 -13.85 -3.80 -27.46
N PHE A 54 -13.44 -2.96 -26.50
CA PHE A 54 -14.21 -1.82 -26.06
C PHE A 54 -13.66 -0.49 -26.59
N LYS A 55 -14.50 0.31 -27.25
CA LYS A 55 -14.12 1.66 -27.71
C LYS A 55 -13.75 2.61 -26.56
N GLN A 56 -14.31 2.38 -25.37
CA GLN A 56 -14.00 3.16 -24.18
C GLN A 56 -14.04 2.32 -22.90
N ILE A 57 -12.99 2.44 -22.10
CA ILE A 57 -12.88 1.89 -20.75
C ILE A 57 -12.90 3.04 -19.75
N SER A 58 -13.96 3.17 -18.96
CA SER A 58 -14.06 4.17 -17.90
C SER A 58 -13.77 3.52 -16.54
N VAL A 59 -12.70 3.93 -15.89
CA VAL A 59 -12.29 3.38 -14.58
C VAL A 59 -12.52 4.42 -13.49
N ILE A 60 -13.30 4.08 -12.47
CA ILE A 60 -13.60 4.93 -11.31
C ILE A 60 -12.82 4.40 -10.10
N LEU A 61 -11.84 5.18 -9.65
CA LEU A 61 -10.87 4.80 -8.61
C LEU A 61 -11.04 5.59 -7.31
N PRO A 62 -10.71 5.00 -6.15
CA PRO A 62 -10.42 5.75 -4.92
C PRO A 62 -9.34 6.83 -5.14
N ASN A 63 -9.33 7.87 -4.30
CA ASN A 63 -8.37 8.99 -4.39
C ASN A 63 -6.91 8.52 -4.51
N ASN A 64 -6.53 7.57 -3.66
CA ASN A 64 -5.15 7.09 -3.55
C ASN A 64 -4.71 6.37 -4.84
N ASP A 65 -5.59 5.50 -5.35
CA ASP A 65 -5.33 4.73 -6.58
C ASP A 65 -5.41 5.61 -7.83
N TYR A 66 -6.30 6.61 -7.86
CA TYR A 66 -6.46 7.51 -9.00
C TYR A 66 -5.16 8.22 -9.37
N ALA A 67 -4.43 8.74 -8.38
CA ALA A 67 -3.17 9.43 -8.63
C ALA A 67 -2.09 8.51 -9.22
N PHE A 68 -2.14 7.21 -8.88
CA PHE A 68 -1.21 6.21 -9.36
C PHE A 68 -1.58 5.74 -10.78
N PHE A 69 -2.78 5.19 -10.98
CA PHE A 69 -3.16 4.59 -12.27
C PHE A 69 -3.28 5.61 -13.39
N LYS A 70 -3.66 6.86 -13.10
CA LYS A 70 -3.67 7.93 -14.10
C LYS A 70 -2.29 8.22 -14.69
N ARG A 71 -1.19 7.89 -13.98
CA ARG A 71 0.18 8.06 -14.48
C ARG A 71 0.67 6.88 -15.32
N ILE A 72 0.01 5.73 -15.22
CA ILE A 72 0.52 4.46 -15.76
C ILE A 72 -0.02 4.19 -17.15
N ASP A 73 -1.24 4.65 -17.42
CA ASP A 73 -1.96 4.29 -18.62
C ASP A 73 -2.39 5.56 -19.37
N GLU A 74 -1.67 5.82 -20.46
CA GLU A 74 -1.87 6.96 -21.37
C GLU A 74 -2.65 6.55 -22.65
N ASP A 75 -3.25 5.36 -22.68
CA ASP A 75 -4.05 4.90 -23.81
C ASP A 75 -5.32 5.76 -23.98
N GLU A 76 -5.60 6.23 -25.20
CA GLU A 76 -6.78 7.05 -25.51
C GLU A 76 -8.11 6.31 -25.23
N THR A 77 -8.09 4.97 -25.23
CA THR A 77 -9.27 4.14 -24.94
C THR A 77 -9.63 4.12 -23.46
N THR A 78 -8.69 4.37 -22.54
CA THR A 78 -8.94 4.30 -21.09
C THR A 78 -9.06 5.69 -20.48
N THR A 79 -10.13 5.92 -19.71
CA THR A 79 -10.34 7.17 -18.97
C THR A 79 -10.48 6.89 -17.48
N TYR A 80 -9.61 7.50 -16.68
CA TYR A 80 -9.64 7.40 -15.23
C TYR A 80 -10.43 8.55 -14.59
N PHE A 81 -11.31 8.20 -13.65
CA PHE A 81 -12.11 9.12 -12.86
C PHE A 81 -11.85 8.89 -11.38
N ASN A 82 -11.90 9.97 -10.60
CA ASN A 82 -11.84 9.89 -9.17
C ASN A 82 -13.25 9.69 -8.58
N ILE A 83 -13.40 8.70 -7.69
CA ILE A 83 -14.64 8.37 -7.01
C ILE A 83 -15.22 9.52 -6.18
N THR A 84 -14.41 10.49 -5.73
CA THR A 84 -14.88 11.64 -4.95
C THR A 84 -15.61 12.68 -5.79
N ASN A 85 -15.44 12.66 -7.12
CA ASN A 85 -16.12 13.59 -8.00
C ASN A 85 -17.62 13.23 -8.12
N ASP A 86 -18.43 14.19 -8.58
CA ASP A 86 -19.83 13.93 -8.93
C ASP A 86 -19.89 13.02 -10.16
N ILE A 87 -20.09 11.73 -9.93
CA ILE A 87 -20.20 10.72 -10.97
C ILE A 87 -21.61 10.78 -11.57
N LYS A 88 -21.70 11.10 -12.86
CA LYS A 88 -22.95 11.03 -13.62
C LYS A 88 -23.29 9.57 -13.96
N PRO A 89 -24.59 9.22 -14.10
CA PRO A 89 -24.98 7.88 -14.55
C PRO A 89 -24.45 7.54 -15.95
N PHE A 90 -24.14 6.26 -16.16
CA PHE A 90 -23.66 5.73 -17.44
C PHE A 90 -24.77 4.96 -18.16
N HIS A 91 -24.89 5.18 -19.46
CA HIS A 91 -25.91 4.59 -20.33
C HIS A 91 -25.28 3.76 -21.44
N ASN A 92 -25.97 2.69 -21.85
CA ASN A 92 -25.50 1.80 -22.93
C ASN A 92 -24.11 1.24 -22.64
N SER A 93 -23.89 0.77 -21.41
CA SER A 93 -22.56 0.35 -20.96
C SER A 93 -22.60 -1.00 -20.26
N VAL A 94 -21.48 -1.72 -20.30
CA VAL A 94 -21.20 -2.81 -19.36
C VAL A 94 -20.61 -2.19 -18.11
N ILE A 95 -21.20 -2.45 -16.95
CA ILE A 95 -20.83 -1.82 -15.69
C ILE A 95 -20.49 -2.91 -14.69
N PHE A 96 -19.24 -2.89 -14.21
CA PHE A 96 -18.80 -3.69 -13.08
C PHE A 96 -18.74 -2.80 -11.84
N ASN A 97 -19.43 -3.19 -10.78
CA ASN A 97 -19.32 -2.56 -9.48
C ASN A 97 -18.66 -3.49 -8.47
N PHE A 98 -17.42 -3.15 -8.12
CA PHE A 98 -16.65 -3.76 -7.04
C PHE A 98 -16.58 -2.86 -5.80
N SER A 99 -17.13 -1.64 -5.87
CA SER A 99 -17.14 -0.72 -4.75
C SER A 99 -18.25 -1.03 -3.76
N SER A 100 -17.94 -0.88 -2.47
CA SER A 100 -18.90 -0.99 -1.37
C SER A 100 -19.67 0.31 -1.10
N LEU A 101 -19.30 1.42 -1.76
CA LEU A 101 -19.82 2.74 -1.42
C LEU A 101 -21.31 2.88 -1.75
N LYS A 102 -22.12 3.20 -0.74
CA LYS A 102 -23.58 3.40 -0.87
C LYS A 102 -23.97 4.43 -1.93
N LYS A 103 -23.14 5.46 -2.15
CA LYS A 103 -23.40 6.50 -3.17
C LYS A 103 -23.42 5.92 -4.59
N ILE A 104 -22.62 4.89 -4.87
CA ILE A 104 -22.57 4.25 -6.19
C ILE A 104 -23.88 3.55 -6.49
N ARG A 105 -24.50 2.89 -5.50
CA ARG A 105 -25.84 2.28 -5.70
C ARG A 105 -26.87 3.28 -6.22
N LYS A 106 -26.83 4.54 -5.75
CA LYS A 106 -27.71 5.60 -6.27
C LYS A 106 -27.41 5.90 -7.74
N VAL A 107 -26.14 5.97 -8.13
CA VAL A 107 -25.73 6.17 -9.53
C VAL A 107 -26.19 5.01 -10.41
N LEU A 108 -25.99 3.77 -9.96
CA LEU A 108 -26.38 2.55 -10.69
C LEU A 108 -27.89 2.49 -10.95
N ASN A 109 -28.72 2.90 -9.98
CA ASN A 109 -30.18 2.96 -10.15
C ASN A 109 -30.65 3.90 -11.28
N HIS A 110 -29.79 4.84 -11.69
CA HIS A 110 -30.06 5.76 -12.78
C HIS A 110 -29.37 5.38 -14.09
N CYS A 111 -28.58 4.31 -14.11
CA CYS A 111 -27.96 3.78 -15.32
C CYS A 111 -29.00 3.01 -16.15
N LYS A 112 -29.38 3.58 -17.29
CA LYS A 112 -30.36 3.00 -18.22
C LYS A 112 -29.68 2.26 -19.37
N SER A 113 -30.34 1.20 -19.84
CA SER A 113 -29.90 0.40 -20.99
C SER A 113 -28.46 -0.11 -20.83
N SER A 114 -28.07 -0.42 -19.59
CA SER A 114 -26.74 -0.89 -19.23
C SER A 114 -26.81 -2.28 -18.62
N THR A 115 -25.76 -3.07 -18.84
CA THR A 115 -25.56 -4.34 -18.14
C THR A 115 -24.79 -4.05 -16.88
N ILE A 116 -25.37 -4.31 -15.71
CA ILE A 116 -24.77 -4.03 -14.41
C ILE A 116 -24.49 -5.34 -13.71
N LEU A 117 -23.23 -5.55 -13.37
CA LEU A 117 -22.74 -6.58 -12.48
C LEU A 117 -22.27 -5.92 -11.19
N ASP A 118 -22.72 -6.42 -10.06
CA ASP A 118 -22.38 -5.87 -8.75
C ASP A 118 -21.93 -7.02 -7.85
N ILE A 119 -20.75 -6.87 -7.24
CA ILE A 119 -20.15 -7.90 -6.38
C ILE A 119 -21.01 -8.22 -5.16
N ASN A 120 -21.88 -7.30 -4.74
CA ASN A 120 -22.80 -7.47 -3.62
C ASN A 120 -24.20 -7.98 -4.04
N ASN A 121 -24.38 -8.33 -5.33
CA ASN A 121 -25.60 -8.90 -5.91
C ASN A 121 -26.84 -7.99 -6.20
N PRO A 122 -26.87 -6.64 -6.05
CA PRO A 122 -28.01 -5.83 -6.50
C PRO A 122 -28.01 -5.54 -8.02
N ALA A 123 -27.47 -6.46 -8.84
CA ALA A 123 -27.25 -6.27 -10.27
C ALA A 123 -28.41 -6.76 -11.15
N ASN A 124 -28.47 -6.28 -12.40
CA ASN A 124 -29.44 -6.77 -13.39
C ASN A 124 -28.96 -8.02 -14.15
N LEU A 125 -27.67 -8.35 -14.05
CA LEU A 125 -27.09 -9.62 -14.45
C LEU A 125 -26.39 -10.27 -13.25
N GLN A 126 -26.84 -11.46 -12.87
CA GLN A 126 -26.37 -12.18 -11.69
C GLN A 126 -25.84 -13.56 -12.08
N PHE A 127 -24.65 -13.90 -11.60
CA PHE A 127 -24.11 -15.25 -11.70
C PHE A 127 -24.42 -16.01 -10.40
N LEU A 128 -24.91 -17.24 -10.53
CA LEU A 128 -25.22 -18.12 -9.41
C LEU A 128 -24.32 -19.38 -9.45
N PRO A 129 -23.66 -19.75 -8.33
CA PRO A 129 -23.65 -19.04 -7.04
C PRO A 129 -22.96 -17.67 -7.14
N THR A 130 -23.37 -16.74 -6.27
CA THR A 130 -22.84 -15.37 -6.25
C THR A 130 -21.33 -15.38 -6.04
N PRO A 131 -20.55 -14.80 -6.97
CA PRO A 131 -19.11 -14.64 -6.80
C PRO A 131 -18.76 -13.90 -5.51
N THR A 132 -17.80 -14.43 -4.76
CA THR A 132 -17.28 -13.79 -3.54
C THR A 132 -16.07 -12.91 -3.80
N ASP A 133 -15.48 -13.01 -4.99
CA ASP A 133 -14.23 -12.34 -5.36
C ASP A 133 -14.40 -11.59 -6.70
N PRO A 134 -13.95 -10.33 -6.80
CA PRO A 134 -14.01 -9.53 -8.02
C PRO A 134 -13.40 -10.20 -9.26
N VAL A 135 -12.25 -10.84 -9.12
CA VAL A 135 -11.55 -11.51 -10.24
C VAL A 135 -12.35 -12.73 -10.69
N PHE A 136 -12.95 -13.48 -9.76
CA PHE A 136 -13.84 -14.57 -10.10
C PHE A 136 -15.10 -14.12 -10.86
N LEU A 137 -15.70 -12.98 -10.49
CA LEU A 137 -16.83 -12.40 -11.22
C LEU A 137 -16.44 -12.03 -12.66
N LEU A 138 -15.27 -11.39 -12.83
CA LEU A 138 -14.74 -11.06 -14.16
C LEU A 138 -14.48 -12.30 -14.99
N LYS A 139 -13.93 -13.37 -14.40
CA LYS A 139 -13.70 -14.63 -15.10
C LYS A 139 -15.00 -15.26 -15.58
N LYS A 140 -16.01 -15.30 -14.71
CA LYS A 140 -17.35 -15.80 -15.09
C LYS A 140 -17.96 -15.01 -16.24
N PHE A 141 -17.78 -13.69 -16.24
CA PHE A 141 -18.21 -12.84 -17.33
C PHE A 141 -17.44 -13.12 -18.62
N ALA A 142 -16.11 -13.25 -18.54
CA ALA A 142 -15.26 -13.56 -19.68
C ALA A 142 -15.62 -14.91 -20.30
N ASP A 143 -15.78 -15.96 -19.47
CA ASP A 143 -16.19 -17.29 -19.90
C ASP A 143 -17.58 -17.28 -20.57
N PHE A 144 -18.51 -16.45 -20.07
CA PHE A 144 -19.87 -16.36 -20.62
C PHE A 144 -19.89 -15.67 -22.00
N PHE A 145 -18.97 -14.73 -22.23
CA PHE A 145 -18.89 -13.92 -23.45
C PHE A 145 -17.76 -14.30 -24.41
N ASP A 146 -17.01 -15.34 -24.07
CA ASP A 146 -15.84 -15.80 -24.82
C ASP A 146 -14.77 -14.69 -24.98
N PHE A 147 -14.52 -13.94 -23.90
CA PHE A 147 -13.44 -12.95 -23.86
C PHE A 147 -12.12 -13.60 -23.43
N ALA A 148 -11.01 -13.11 -24.01
CA ALA A 148 -9.67 -13.54 -23.63
C ALA A 148 -9.42 -13.29 -22.13
N TRP A 149 -8.91 -14.31 -21.43
CA TRP A 149 -8.57 -14.23 -20.02
C TRP A 149 -7.08 -13.97 -19.82
N GLU A 150 -6.63 -12.80 -20.27
CA GLU A 150 -5.23 -12.39 -20.22
C GLU A 150 -5.01 -11.33 -19.14
N ARG A 151 -3.74 -11.09 -18.79
CA ARG A 151 -3.33 -10.03 -17.89
C ARG A 151 -2.51 -9.01 -18.64
N HIS A 152 -2.97 -7.78 -18.63
CA HIS A 152 -2.18 -6.63 -19.01
C HIS A 152 -1.09 -6.39 -17.96
N GLN A 153 0.17 -6.30 -18.40
CA GLN A 153 1.28 -5.94 -17.54
C GLN A 153 1.41 -4.42 -17.50
N PHE A 154 1.20 -3.83 -16.32
CA PHE A 154 1.46 -2.41 -16.10
C PHE A 154 2.96 -2.14 -16.22
N ASN A 155 3.34 -1.36 -17.24
CA ASN A 155 4.70 -0.88 -17.39
C ASN A 155 4.81 0.45 -16.64
N ILE A 156 5.42 0.41 -15.46
CA ILE A 156 5.62 1.60 -14.63
C ILE A 156 7.08 2.01 -14.70
N GLU A 157 7.36 3.10 -15.40
CA GLU A 157 8.67 3.76 -15.32
C GLU A 157 8.70 4.63 -14.06
N ILE A 158 9.26 4.08 -12.97
CA ILE A 158 9.51 4.87 -11.77
C ILE A 158 10.81 5.65 -11.98
N SER A 159 10.72 6.98 -11.92
CA SER A 159 11.89 7.84 -12.07
C SER A 159 12.94 7.54 -10.98
N ASN A 160 14.23 7.69 -11.32
CA ASN A 160 15.32 7.52 -10.33
C ASN A 160 15.14 8.41 -9.10
N SER A 161 14.59 9.62 -9.27
CA SER A 161 14.29 10.52 -8.16
C SER A 161 13.21 9.97 -7.22
N GLU A 162 12.12 9.40 -7.77
CA GLU A 162 11.06 8.81 -6.95
C GLU A 162 11.55 7.54 -6.25
N LEU A 163 12.38 6.72 -6.89
CA LEU A 163 13.01 5.55 -6.27
C LEU A 163 13.89 5.94 -5.08
N VAL A 164 14.68 7.01 -5.19
CA VAL A 164 15.52 7.51 -4.09
C VAL A 164 14.67 7.98 -2.92
N VAL A 165 13.60 8.75 -3.19
CA VAL A 165 12.67 9.22 -2.15
C VAL A 165 11.96 8.05 -1.48
N ALA A 166 11.43 7.09 -2.24
CA ALA A 166 10.75 5.91 -1.72
C ALA A 166 11.69 5.04 -0.88
N ARG A 167 12.94 4.83 -1.33
CA ARG A 167 13.97 4.12 -0.54
C ARG A 167 14.26 4.84 0.77
N HIS A 168 14.42 6.16 0.73
CA HIS A 168 14.68 6.95 1.93
C HIS A 168 13.51 6.92 2.92
N GLN A 169 12.26 7.00 2.44
CA GLN A 169 11.06 6.84 3.27
C GLN A 169 10.91 5.43 3.82
N PHE A 170 11.26 4.40 3.05
CA PHE A 170 11.24 3.02 3.51
C PHE A 170 12.27 2.78 4.60
N ILE A 171 13.50 3.27 4.43
CA ILE A 171 14.56 3.19 5.46
C ILE A 171 14.12 3.90 6.74
N LYS A 172 13.54 5.10 6.62
CA LYS A 172 12.96 5.86 7.73
C LYS A 172 11.83 5.14 8.48
N ASN A 173 11.15 4.18 7.86
CA ASN A 173 10.02 3.46 8.46
C ASN A 173 10.35 2.02 8.85
N ARG A 174 11.53 1.50 8.48
CA ARG A 174 11.92 0.10 8.68
C ARG A 174 12.41 -0.18 10.10
N PHE A 175 13.10 0.77 10.72
CA PHE A 175 13.63 0.62 12.07
C PHE A 175 12.94 1.64 12.98
N LYS A 176 11.88 1.22 13.66
CA LYS A 176 11.04 2.07 14.50
C LYS A 176 11.45 2.06 15.96
N ASN A 177 12.21 1.07 16.41
CA ASN A 177 12.53 0.84 17.82
C ASN A 177 14.00 0.48 17.97
N PHE A 178 14.77 1.34 18.65
CA PHE A 178 16.17 1.12 18.96
C PHE A 178 16.35 0.98 20.46
N VAL A 179 17.12 -0.01 20.89
CA VAL A 179 17.51 -0.17 22.30
C VAL A 179 18.98 0.21 22.44
N LEU A 180 19.29 1.12 23.36
CA LEU A 180 20.64 1.57 23.66
C LEU A 180 21.00 1.09 25.08
N ASP A 181 21.88 0.09 25.13
CA ASP A 181 22.41 -0.51 26.35
C ASP A 181 23.87 -0.11 26.56
N LEU A 182 24.07 1.07 27.15
CA LEU A 182 25.39 1.68 27.25
C LEU A 182 25.93 1.64 28.68
N SER A 183 27.21 1.34 28.83
CA SER A 183 27.88 1.39 30.12
C SER A 183 27.99 2.83 30.61
N SER A 184 28.17 2.97 31.93
CA SER A 184 28.36 4.28 32.57
C SER A 184 29.58 5.04 32.04
N ASN A 185 30.50 4.37 31.34
CA ASN A 185 31.73 4.93 30.79
C ASN A 185 31.49 5.80 29.54
N ILE A 186 30.36 5.66 28.85
CA ILE A 186 30.02 6.56 27.74
C ILE A 186 29.50 7.90 28.28
N SER A 187 30.03 9.00 27.76
CA SER A 187 29.61 10.34 28.16
C SER A 187 28.25 10.70 27.58
N ALA A 188 27.42 11.42 28.36
CA ALA A 188 26.06 11.82 27.94
C ALA A 188 26.05 12.50 26.56
N LYS A 189 27.02 13.39 26.29
CA LYS A 189 27.20 14.06 25.00
C LYS A 189 27.43 13.10 23.82
N LYS A 190 28.14 11.98 24.04
CA LYS A 190 28.33 10.94 23.00
C LYS A 190 27.02 10.18 22.77
N ILE A 191 26.27 9.89 23.83
CA ILE A 191 24.95 9.25 23.74
C ILE A 191 23.98 10.15 22.96
N GLU A 192 23.83 11.42 23.33
CA GLU A 192 22.99 12.41 22.63
C GLU A 192 23.28 12.47 21.13
N LYS A 193 24.56 12.44 20.76
CA LYS A 193 24.96 12.42 19.34
C LYS A 193 24.47 11.17 18.61
N ILE A 194 24.59 9.99 19.23
CA ILE A 194 24.11 8.73 18.66
C ILE A 194 22.59 8.81 18.46
N VAL A 195 21.87 9.31 19.45
CA VAL A 195 20.41 9.46 19.38
C VAL A 195 19.99 10.41 18.29
N HIS A 196 20.64 11.55 18.16
CA HIS A 196 20.34 12.53 17.13
C HIS A 196 20.47 11.92 15.73
N ILE A 197 21.53 11.15 15.49
CA ILE A 197 21.73 10.44 14.22
C ILE A 197 20.61 9.42 13.99
N ILE A 198 20.28 8.59 15.00
CA ILE A 198 19.23 7.58 14.88
C ILE A 198 17.87 8.22 14.58
N LYS A 199 17.51 9.29 15.31
CA LYS A 199 16.25 10.01 15.13
C LYS A 199 16.17 10.68 13.75
N HIS A 200 17.25 11.30 13.30
CA HIS A 200 17.31 11.94 11.99
C HIS A 200 17.15 10.94 10.84
N GLU A 201 17.88 9.83 10.90
CA GLU A 201 17.92 8.83 9.83
C GLU A 201 16.72 7.88 9.83
N PHE A 202 16.18 7.55 11.00
CA PHE A 202 15.19 6.48 11.16
C PHE A 202 13.87 6.91 11.82
N SER A 203 13.71 8.17 12.25
CA SER A 203 12.48 8.64 12.91
C SER A 203 11.98 7.70 14.04
N ALA A 204 12.92 7.06 14.74
CA ALA A 204 12.67 5.88 15.55
C ALA A 204 12.40 6.22 17.02
N ASN A 205 11.71 5.35 17.75
CA ASN A 205 11.70 5.30 19.21
C ASN A 205 13.06 4.82 19.71
N VAL A 206 13.55 5.43 20.78
CA VAL A 206 14.87 5.11 21.35
C VAL A 206 14.69 4.82 22.84
N TYR A 207 15.04 3.60 23.23
CA TYR A 207 14.91 3.08 24.58
C TYR A 207 16.28 2.98 25.24
N PHE A 208 16.46 3.60 26.41
CA PHE A 208 17.69 3.52 27.20
C PHE A 208 17.55 2.49 28.30
N THR A 209 18.55 1.64 28.47
CA THR A 209 18.59 0.68 29.59
C THR A 209 19.32 1.26 30.80
N SER A 210 20.00 2.40 30.62
CA SER A 210 20.84 3.08 31.60
C SER A 210 21.06 4.56 31.21
N LYS A 211 21.42 5.39 32.22
CA LYS A 211 21.68 6.85 32.16
C LYS A 211 20.62 7.69 31.42
N ALA A 212 19.93 8.52 32.20
CA ALA A 212 19.12 9.62 31.68
C ALA A 212 19.91 10.56 30.75
N ILE A 213 19.38 10.79 29.54
CA ILE A 213 19.75 11.90 28.68
C ILE A 213 18.89 13.10 29.08
N HIS A 214 19.52 14.25 29.33
CA HIS A 214 18.82 15.44 29.82
C HIS A 214 18.29 16.36 28.71
N ASP A 215 18.48 16.00 27.45
CA ASP A 215 18.05 16.78 26.31
C ASP A 215 16.53 16.61 26.08
N LYS A 216 15.79 17.69 26.30
CA LYS A 216 14.32 17.73 26.23
C LYS A 216 13.80 17.80 24.79
N ASP A 217 14.67 18.02 23.81
CA ASP A 217 14.25 18.23 22.42
C ASP A 217 14.02 16.91 21.66
N PHE A 218 14.42 15.78 22.25
CA PHE A 218 14.19 14.47 21.65
C PHE A 218 12.81 13.89 22.00
N ILE A 219 11.87 14.00 21.06
CA ILE A 219 10.55 13.36 21.15
C ILE A 219 10.71 11.82 21.06
N ASN A 220 9.89 11.05 21.80
CA ASN A 220 9.87 9.57 21.81
C ASN A 220 11.18 8.91 22.26
N ILE A 221 11.83 9.47 23.29
CA ILE A 221 12.85 8.79 24.07
C ILE A 221 12.22 8.25 25.35
N GLU A 222 12.56 7.01 25.71
CA GLU A 222 12.12 6.42 26.98
C GLU A 222 13.31 5.82 27.72
N GLU A 223 13.43 6.16 29.00
CA GLU A 223 14.36 5.50 29.91
C GLU A 223 13.67 4.29 30.54
N ILE A 224 14.20 3.11 30.29
CA ILE A 224 13.71 1.83 30.79
C ILE A 224 14.68 1.33 31.85
N HIS A 225 14.18 1.20 33.08
CA HIS A 225 14.95 0.56 34.14
C HIS A 225 14.93 -0.95 33.97
N ILE A 226 16.05 -1.54 33.56
CA ILE A 226 16.18 -2.99 33.36
C ILE A 226 16.72 -3.65 34.63
N VAL A 227 15.98 -4.62 35.16
CA VAL A 227 16.32 -5.30 36.42
C VAL A 227 17.26 -6.48 36.20
N ASN A 228 17.21 -7.13 35.03
CA ASN A 228 17.99 -8.32 34.73
C ASN A 228 18.22 -8.52 33.21
N LEU A 229 19.11 -9.46 32.87
CA LEU A 229 19.48 -9.78 31.49
C LEU A 229 18.30 -10.32 30.65
N PHE A 230 17.33 -10.98 31.29
CA PHE A 230 16.15 -11.54 30.60
C PHE A 230 15.19 -10.44 30.13
N GLU A 231 14.99 -9.39 30.92
CA GLU A 231 14.23 -8.21 30.53
C GLU A 231 14.89 -7.46 29.36
N LEU A 232 16.22 -7.31 29.40
CA LEU A 232 16.99 -6.75 28.29
C LEU A 232 16.79 -7.57 27.01
N PHE A 233 16.84 -8.89 27.13
CA PHE A 233 16.62 -9.80 26.02
C PHE A 233 15.21 -9.66 25.42
N ALA A 234 14.17 -9.63 26.27
CA ALA A 234 12.80 -9.49 25.82
C ALA A 234 12.57 -8.17 25.06
N LEU A 235 13.17 -7.08 25.55
CA LEU A 235 13.13 -5.77 24.90
C LEU A 235 13.89 -5.76 23.57
N ALA A 236 15.10 -6.33 23.54
CA ALA A 236 15.92 -6.39 22.34
C ALA A 236 15.25 -7.19 21.22
N LYS A 237 14.60 -8.32 21.56
CA LYS A 237 13.91 -9.20 20.59
C LYS A 237 12.73 -8.54 19.87
N VAL A 238 12.09 -7.55 20.49
CA VAL A 238 10.96 -6.81 19.89
C VAL A 238 11.39 -5.45 19.31
N SER A 239 12.68 -5.15 19.38
CA SER A 239 13.29 -3.95 18.79
C SER A 239 13.86 -4.26 17.42
N ASP A 240 14.06 -3.22 16.61
CA ASP A 240 14.65 -3.37 15.28
C ASP A 240 16.19 -3.33 15.33
N LEU A 241 16.78 -2.79 16.40
CA LEU A 241 18.23 -2.79 16.60
C LEU A 241 18.62 -2.62 18.08
N LEU A 242 19.51 -3.47 18.56
CA LEU A 242 20.20 -3.28 19.85
C LEU A 242 21.56 -2.62 19.63
N ILE A 243 21.89 -1.59 20.41
CA ILE A 243 23.20 -0.97 20.41
C ILE A 243 23.79 -1.09 21.82
N THR A 244 24.95 -1.73 21.97
CA THR A 244 25.60 -1.91 23.27
C THR A 244 27.10 -1.67 23.20
N ASP A 245 27.72 -1.11 24.24
CA ASP A 245 29.18 -1.04 24.38
C ASP A 245 29.74 -2.14 25.30
N ARG A 246 28.87 -3.03 25.80
CA ARG A 246 29.24 -4.11 26.73
C ARG A 246 29.49 -5.39 25.94
N LEU A 247 30.73 -5.87 25.99
CA LEU A 247 31.16 -7.04 25.23
C LEU A 247 30.39 -8.30 25.65
N GLU A 248 30.08 -8.46 26.94
CA GLU A 248 29.34 -9.63 27.42
C GLU A 248 27.91 -9.67 26.87
N ILE A 249 27.26 -8.51 26.71
CA ILE A 249 25.90 -8.41 26.15
C ILE A 249 25.90 -8.69 24.66
N ALA A 250 26.82 -8.04 23.94
CA ALA A 250 27.01 -8.28 22.52
C ALA A 250 27.29 -9.76 22.24
N GLY A 251 28.14 -10.39 23.06
CA GLY A 251 28.43 -11.82 22.97
C GLY A 251 27.23 -12.70 23.31
N ALA A 252 26.52 -12.40 24.41
CA ALA A 252 25.37 -13.19 24.86
C ALA A 252 24.20 -13.18 23.88
N PHE A 253 24.06 -12.10 23.10
CA PHE A 253 22.98 -11.96 22.11
C PHE A 253 23.44 -12.20 20.66
N ALA A 254 24.74 -12.45 20.42
CA ALA A 254 25.25 -12.73 19.08
C ALA A 254 24.73 -14.04 18.48
N ASP A 255 24.39 -15.01 19.32
CA ASP A 255 23.82 -16.29 18.89
C ASP A 255 22.28 -16.22 18.74
N LEU A 256 21.69 -15.05 18.98
CA LEU A 256 20.26 -14.79 18.89
C LEU A 256 19.98 -14.01 17.60
N ASP A 257 18.87 -14.32 16.94
CA ASP A 257 18.41 -13.68 15.70
C ASP A 257 17.93 -12.24 15.96
N ILE A 258 18.83 -11.38 16.44
CA ILE A 258 18.59 -9.98 16.82
C ILE A 258 19.69 -9.13 16.18
N ASP A 259 19.27 -8.18 15.34
CA ASP A 259 20.19 -7.18 14.77
C ASP A 259 20.83 -6.36 15.91
N GLN A 260 22.17 -6.37 16.00
CA GLN A 260 22.89 -5.66 17.07
C GLN A 260 24.17 -4.95 16.63
N VAL A 261 24.53 -3.85 17.30
CA VAL A 261 25.75 -3.05 17.10
C VAL A 261 26.55 -2.97 18.38
N PHE A 262 27.82 -3.40 18.34
CA PHE A 262 28.73 -3.30 19.48
C PHE A 262 29.66 -2.07 19.41
N LEU A 263 29.72 -1.25 20.46
CA LEU A 263 30.55 -0.05 20.56
C LEU A 263 31.82 -0.37 21.38
N GLY A 264 32.84 -1.04 20.82
CA GLY A 264 33.99 -1.54 21.58
C GLY A 264 34.83 -0.52 22.39
N SER A 265 35.72 -1.02 23.26
CA SER A 265 36.40 -0.32 24.37
C SER A 265 37.43 0.78 24.01
N ASN A 266 37.69 1.07 22.74
CA ASN A 266 38.60 2.15 22.30
C ASN A 266 37.82 3.42 21.92
N ILE A 267 36.99 3.94 22.81
CA ILE A 267 36.05 5.06 22.56
C ILE A 267 36.74 6.44 22.36
N ASP A 268 38.06 6.52 22.51
CA ASP A 268 38.87 7.70 22.14
C ASP A 268 39.57 7.60 20.78
N ASN A 269 39.43 6.48 20.08
CA ASN A 269 39.62 6.39 18.64
C ASN A 269 38.28 6.03 17.99
N ARG A 270 37.86 6.81 16.99
CA ARG A 270 36.51 6.84 16.38
C ARG A 270 36.04 5.52 15.71
N GLN A 271 35.98 4.38 16.38
CA GLN A 271 35.52 3.13 15.79
C GLN A 271 34.66 2.30 16.74
N ILE A 272 33.38 2.23 16.38
CA ILE A 272 32.34 1.32 16.88
C ILE A 272 32.41 0.03 16.02
N LYS A 273 32.35 -1.16 16.63
CA LYS A 273 32.48 -2.47 15.96
C LYS A 273 31.15 -3.24 15.96
N CYS A 274 30.39 -3.18 14.87
CA CYS A 274 29.27 -4.10 14.64
C CYS A 274 29.75 -5.45 14.06
N VAL A 275 29.18 -6.58 14.46
CA VAL A 275 29.52 -7.92 13.94
C VAL A 275 28.26 -8.61 13.43
N GLU A 276 28.17 -8.87 12.11
CA GLU A 276 27.55 -10.06 11.49
C GLU A 276 28.08 -10.26 10.05
N LYS A 277 28.62 -11.45 9.77
CA LYS A 277 29.72 -11.67 8.81
C LYS A 277 29.46 -11.38 7.32
N ASN A 278 28.20 -11.34 6.84
CA ASN A 278 27.92 -11.39 5.39
C ASN A 278 27.36 -10.11 4.75
N ASN A 279 26.82 -9.16 5.51
CA ASN A 279 26.40 -7.84 4.99
C ASN A 279 27.46 -6.72 5.24
N ILE A 280 28.58 -7.06 5.87
CA ILE A 280 29.70 -6.14 6.20
C ILE A 280 30.30 -5.49 4.95
N ALA A 281 30.36 -6.18 3.81
CA ALA A 281 30.88 -5.58 2.59
C ALA A 281 29.97 -4.48 2.04
N ASN A 282 28.65 -4.69 2.08
CA ASN A 282 27.67 -3.71 1.57
C ASN A 282 27.54 -2.49 2.50
N LEU A 283 27.53 -2.71 3.81
CA LEU A 283 27.55 -1.62 4.79
C LEU A 283 28.91 -0.90 4.80
N GLY A 284 30.01 -1.63 4.63
CA GLY A 284 31.37 -1.10 4.52
C GLY A 284 31.53 -0.17 3.32
N ASN A 285 30.89 -0.50 2.19
CA ASN A 285 30.87 0.34 0.98
C ASN A 285 30.03 1.62 1.17
N ILE A 286 28.88 1.51 1.85
CA ILE A 286 28.04 2.68 2.17
C ILE A 286 28.78 3.61 3.14
N ILE A 287 29.45 3.05 4.13
CA ILE A 287 30.25 3.78 5.12
C ILE A 287 31.51 4.38 4.48
N GLN A 288 32.24 3.67 3.61
CA GLN A 288 33.38 4.22 2.86
C GLN A 288 32.98 5.37 1.92
N ASN A 289 31.84 5.26 1.24
CA ASN A 289 31.36 6.32 0.34
C ASN A 289 30.93 7.59 1.06
N ILE A 290 30.51 7.47 2.32
CA ILE A 290 30.22 8.61 3.21
C ILE A 290 31.52 9.19 3.80
N ILE A 291 32.56 8.36 4.02
CA ILE A 291 33.87 8.77 4.55
C ILE A 291 34.72 9.52 3.51
N ASN A 292 34.54 9.24 2.22
CA ASN A 292 35.35 9.81 1.13
C ASN A 292 34.75 11.08 0.47
N LYS A 293 33.64 11.62 0.99
CA LYS A 293 33.04 12.90 0.59
C LYS A 293 33.00 13.85 1.78
#